data_AF-A0A2J8LEH7-F1
#
_entry.id   AF-A0A2J8LEH7-F1
#
_cell.length_a   1.000
_cell.length_b   1.000
_cell.length_c   1.000
_cell.angle_alpha   90.00
_cell.angle_beta   90.00
_cell.angle_gamma   90.00
#
_symmetry.space_group_name_H-M   'P 1'
#
loop_
_entity.id
_entity.type
_entity.pdbx_description
1 polymer ?
#
loop_
_entity_poly.entity_id
_entity_poly.type
_entity_poly.pdbx_seq_one_letter_code
_entity_poly.pdbx_strand_id
1 'polypeptide(L)' 'MDETIAEFIKRTILKIPMNELTTILKAWDFLSENQLQTVNFRQRKESVVQHLIHLCEEKHASISDAAQLDIICKFQ' A
#
# COMPACT_ATOMS: atom_id res chain seq x y z
N MET A 1 -6.73 9.24 7.44
CA MET A 1 -7.55 8.85 6.27
C MET A 1 -8.90 8.36 6.77
N ASP A 2 -9.95 8.32 5.93
CA ASP A 2 -11.24 7.70 6.28
C ASP A 2 -11.13 6.17 6.44
N GLU A 3 -11.80 5.58 7.44
CA GLU A 3 -11.71 4.14 7.75
C GLU A 3 -12.05 3.26 6.54
N THR A 4 -13.03 3.68 5.75
CA THR A 4 -13.45 2.97 4.54
C THR A 4 -12.34 2.88 3.49
N ILE A 5 -11.56 3.95 3.33
CA ILE A 5 -10.46 3.98 2.38
C ILE A 5 -9.27 3.18 2.92
N ALA A 6 -9.02 3.23 4.23
CA ALA A 6 -7.97 2.44 4.87
C ALA A 6 -8.24 0.93 4.72
N GLU A 7 -9.48 0.49 4.94
CA GLU A 7 -9.90 -0.88 4.68
C GLU A 7 -9.75 -1.28 3.21
N PHE A 8 -10.10 -0.37 2.28
CA PHE A 8 -9.98 -0.63 0.85
C PHE A 8 -8.52 -0.85 0.43
N ILE A 9 -7.63 0.05 0.84
CA ILE A 9 -6.19 -0.07 0.59
C ILE A 9 -5.66 -1.37 1.23
N LYS A 10 -6.05 -1.66 2.47
CA LYS A 10 -5.63 -2.87 3.19
C LYS A 10 -6.00 -4.14 2.43
N ARG A 11 -7.25 -4.25 1.97
CA ARG A 11 -7.71 -5.41 1.18
C ARG A 11 -7.01 -5.51 -0.16
N THR A 12 -6.73 -4.38 -0.81
CA THR A 12 -6.02 -4.35 -2.09
C THR A 12 -4.59 -4.83 -1.92
N ILE A 13 -3.84 -4.28 -0.96
CA ILE A 13 -2.47 -4.71 -0.63
C ILE A 13 -2.41 -6.19 -0.21
N LEU A 14 -3.41 -6.67 0.55
CA LEU A 14 -3.48 -8.08 0.96
C LEU A 14 -3.71 -9.04 -0.21
N LYS A 15 -4.19 -8.60 -1.37
CA LYS A 15 -4.32 -9.45 -2.56
C LYS A 15 -3.01 -9.56 -3.34
N ILE A 16 -2.16 -8.53 -3.27
CA ILE A 16 -0.88 -8.48 -4.00
C ILE A 16 0.07 -9.57 -3.48
N PRO A 17 0.64 -10.42 -4.33
CA PRO A 17 1.62 -11.41 -3.88
C PRO A 17 2.91 -10.71 -3.41
N MET A 18 3.58 -11.30 -2.41
CA MET A 18 4.64 -10.62 -1.67
C MET A 18 5.89 -10.31 -2.51
N ASN A 19 6.11 -11.08 -3.58
CA ASN A 19 7.16 -10.87 -4.59
C ASN A 19 6.92 -9.63 -5.46
N GLU A 20 5.65 -9.25 -5.70
CA GLU A 20 5.29 -8.10 -6.52
C GLU A 20 4.94 -6.87 -5.70
N LEU A 21 4.72 -7.03 -4.39
CA LEU A 21 4.30 -5.95 -3.50
C LEU A 21 5.22 -4.72 -3.59
N THR A 22 6.53 -4.91 -3.55
CA THR A 22 7.48 -3.79 -3.65
C THR A 22 7.44 -3.13 -5.04
N THR A 23 7.22 -3.90 -6.10
CA THR A 23 7.09 -3.39 -7.47
C THR A 23 5.83 -2.55 -7.62
N ILE A 24 4.70 -3.04 -7.11
CA ILE A 24 3.42 -2.31 -7.16
C ILE A 24 3.49 -1.03 -6.33
N LEU A 25 4.05 -1.09 -5.10
CA LEU A 25 4.19 0.09 -4.25
C LEU A 25 5.10 1.15 -4.88
N LYS A 26 6.15 0.74 -5.60
CA LYS A 26 6.98 1.66 -6.37
C LYS A 26 6.24 2.25 -7.57
N ALA A 27 5.50 1.43 -8.32
CA ALA A 27 4.69 1.90 -9.44
C ALA A 27 3.54 2.83 -9.00
N TRP A 28 3.05 2.66 -7.78
CA TRP A 28 2.01 3.50 -7.20
C TRP A 28 2.48 4.92 -6.91
N ASP A 29 3.80 5.13 -6.69
CA ASP A 29 4.47 6.42 -6.44
C ASP A 29 3.90 7.29 -5.29
N PHE A 30 2.87 6.80 -4.60
CA PHE A 30 2.26 7.49 -3.47
C PHE A 30 3.17 7.48 -2.23
N LEU A 31 3.82 6.33 -1.97
CA LEU A 31 4.79 6.18 -0.89
C LEU A 31 6.21 6.39 -1.45
N SER A 32 6.93 7.36 -0.90
CA SER A 32 8.30 7.66 -1.31
C SER A 32 9.24 6.48 -0.98
N GLU A 33 10.31 6.31 -1.75
CA GLU A 33 11.27 5.21 -1.54
C GLU A 33 11.84 5.17 -0.11
N ASN A 34 12.12 6.34 0.48
CA ASN A 34 12.56 6.44 1.88
C ASN A 34 11.55 5.83 2.87
N GLN A 35 10.26 6.02 2.62
CA GLN A 35 9.20 5.43 3.46
C GLN A 35 9.06 3.94 3.21
N LEU A 36 9.24 3.48 1.97
CA LEU A 36 9.27 2.05 1.68
C LEU A 36 10.50 1.37 2.31
N GLN A 37 11.62 2.07 2.47
CA GLN A 37 12.81 1.53 3.14
C GLN A 37 12.64 1.32 4.65
N THR A 38 11.74 2.06 5.32
CA THR A 38 11.42 1.83 6.75
C THR A 38 10.54 0.60 6.94
N VAL A 39 9.87 0.13 5.88
CA VAL A 39 9.01 -1.05 5.91
C VAL A 39 9.86 -2.32 5.79
N ASN A 40 9.78 -3.17 6.81
CA ASN A 40 10.47 -4.46 6.80
C ASN A 40 9.68 -5.53 6.03
N PHE A 41 9.90 -5.61 4.72
CA PHE A 41 9.28 -6.62 3.85
C PHE A 41 9.70 -8.07 4.14
N ARG A 42 10.60 -8.33 5.11
CA ARG A 42 10.93 -9.70 5.56
C ARG A 42 9.96 -10.23 6.62
N GLN A 43 9.08 -9.39 7.15
CA GLN A 43 8.07 -9.78 8.14
C GLN A 43 6.85 -10.44 7.51
N ARG A 44 5.91 -10.91 8.34
CA ARG A 44 4.62 -11.41 7.86
C ARG A 44 3.88 -10.32 7.10
N LYS A 45 3.18 -10.73 6.04
CA LYS A 45 2.40 -9.85 5.17
C LYS A 45 1.47 -8.92 5.94
N GLU A 46 0.80 -9.43 6.97
CA GLU A 46 -0.10 -8.63 7.81
C GLU A 46 0.61 -7.47 8.52
N SER A 47 1.79 -7.69 9.09
CA SER A 47 2.60 -6.64 9.73
C SER A 47 3.06 -5.59 8.72
N VAL A 48 3.49 -6.05 7.53
CA VAL A 48 3.86 -5.16 6.42
C VAL A 48 2.67 -4.30 6.01
N VAL A 49 1.49 -4.90 5.81
CA VAL A 49 0.27 -4.17 5.44
C VAL A 49 -0.11 -3.17 6.51
N GLN A 50 -0.10 -3.53 7.79
CA GLN A 50 -0.39 -2.57 8.87
C GLN A 50 0.55 -1.36 8.84
N HIS A 51 1.85 -1.59 8.61
CA HIS A 51 2.80 -0.50 8.53
C HIS A 51 2.56 0.39 7.29
N LEU A 52 2.23 -0.22 6.15
CA LEU A 52 1.86 0.53 4.93
C LEU A 52 0.60 1.36 5.12
N ILE A 53 -0.42 0.84 5.82
CA ILE A 53 -1.62 1.60 6.14
C ILE A 53 -1.28 2.79 7.03
N HIS A 54 -0.44 2.62 8.04
CA HIS A 54 -0.02 3.72 8.90
C HIS A 54 0.63 4.86 8.08
N LEU A 55 1.54 4.51 7.16
CA LEU A 55 2.15 5.49 6.25
C LEU A 55 1.12 6.19 5.34
N CYS A 56 0.10 5.45 4.89
CA CYS A 56 -0.99 6.03 4.09
C CYS A 56 -1.87 6.98 4.91
N GLU A 57 -2.08 6.67 6.19
CA GLU A 57 -2.81 7.54 7.12
C GLU A 57 -2.06 8.84 7.40
N GLU A 58 -0.75 8.75 7.65
CA GLU A 58 0.13 9.91 7.87
C GLU A 58 0.18 10.84 6.65
N LYS A 59 0.18 10.29 5.44
CA LYS A 59 0.13 11.06 4.19
C LYS A 59 -1.27 11.55 3.82
N HIS A 60 -2.28 11.28 4.63
CA HIS A 60 -3.68 11.61 4.34
C HIS A 60 -4.12 11.11 2.95
N ALA A 61 -3.88 9.82 2.67
CA ALA A 61 -4.31 9.23 1.40
C ALA A 61 -5.81 9.52 1.15
N SER A 62 -6.12 9.80 -0.12
CA SER A 62 -7.45 10.09 -0.59
C SER A 62 -8.04 8.88 -1.32
N ILE A 63 -9.34 8.94 -1.62
CA ILE A 63 -10.00 7.91 -2.42
C ILE A 63 -9.36 7.78 -3.81
N SER A 64 -8.86 8.88 -4.38
CA SER A 64 -8.14 8.88 -5.66
C SER A 64 -6.85 8.08 -5.60
N ASP A 65 -6.07 8.21 -4.51
CA ASP A 65 -4.84 7.45 -4.33
C ASP A 65 -5.14 5.95 -4.19
N ALA A 66 -6.18 5.62 -3.43
CA ALA A 66 -6.65 4.24 -3.27
C ALA A 66 -7.13 3.63 -4.59
N ALA A 67 -7.84 4.41 -5.41
CA ALA A 67 -8.28 3.99 -6.74
C ALA A 67 -7.09 3.77 -7.69
N GLN A 68 -6.06 4.63 -7.64
CA GLN A 68 -4.84 4.44 -8.41
C GLN A 68 -4.15 3.12 -8.06
N LEU A 69 -4.10 2.75 -6.77
CA LEU A 69 -3.55 1.46 -6.35
C LEU A 69 -4.34 0.28 -6.92
N ASP A 70 -5.68 0.33 -6.87
CA ASP A 70 -6.53 -0.73 -7.42
C ASP A 70 -6.38 -0.86 -8.94
N ILE A 71 -6.25 0.26 -9.65
CA ILE A 71 -5.97 0.28 -11.09
C ILE A 71 -4.65 -0.45 -11.35
N ILE A 72 -3.55 -0.05 -10.70
CA ILE A 72 -2.24 -0.70 -10.90
C ILE A 72 -2.30 -2.20 -10.61
N CYS A 73 -3.01 -2.61 -9.56
CA CYS A 73 -3.17 -4.02 -9.21
C CYS A 73 -4.00 -4.84 -10.22
N LYS A 74 -4.83 -4.20 -11.06
CA LYS A 74 -5.65 -4.88 -12.08
C LYS A 74 -4.96 -4.99 -13.44
N PHE A 75 -3.93 -4.19 -13.68
CA PHE A 75 -3.21 -4.14 -14.96
C PHE A 75 -1.90 -4.96 -14.96
N GLN A 76 -1.60 -5.66 -13.87
CA GLN A 76 -0.42 -6.52 -13.69
C GLN A 76 -0.86 -7.97 -13.50
#